data_AF-A0A1V0TXI0-F1
#
_entry.id   AF-A0A1V0TXI0-F1
#
_cell.length_a   1.000
_cell.length_b   1.000
_cell.length_c   1.000
_cell.angle_alpha   90.00
_cell.angle_beta   90.00
_cell.angle_gamma   90.00
#
_symmetry.space_group_name_H-M   'P 1'
#
loop_
_entity.id
_entity.type
_entity.pdbx_description
1 polymer ?
#
loop_
_entity_poly.entity_id
_entity_poly.type
_entity_poly.pdbx_seq_one_letter_code
_entity_poly.pdbx_strand_id
1 'polypeptide(L)'
;MNSGAEWPQKKLTIGLSPASVPKSGSGFDLAVACAVLGAAERLDPRALTDLMMIGELGLDGRVRPVRGVLPAVLAAADAGYRQVVVPERTVAEASLVPGVSVLGVRSLRQLIAVLADEPVPDEAEDTLGDGRPDPLLSGLAVPGTGACAGLPSGDRALDLADVAGQHNARHALEVAAAGRHHIFFKGPPGAGKTMLAERLPGLLPPLSPKESLEVTAVHSVAGTLPPGQPLVDRPPYCAPHHSATMASLVGGGTGLPRPGAVSLAHHGVLFVDEAAECDARVLDALRQPLESGHVVVARAAGMMRMPARFLLAVGCA
;
A
#
# COMPACT_ATOMS: atom_id res chain seq x y z
N MET A 1 30.54 11.47 5.98
CA MET A 1 31.54 10.54 5.38
C MET A 1 31.11 10.07 3.98
N ASN A 2 30.00 9.34 3.80
CA ASN A 2 29.55 8.94 2.45
C ASN A 2 28.74 10.03 1.71
N SER A 3 28.11 10.94 2.44
CA SER A 3 27.34 12.06 1.88
C SER A 3 28.10 13.39 1.82
N GLY A 4 29.43 13.38 1.95
CA GLY A 4 30.26 14.60 1.89
C GLY A 4 30.17 15.53 3.12
N ALA A 5 29.21 15.35 4.02
CA ALA A 5 29.11 16.11 5.26
C ALA A 5 29.96 15.52 6.40
N GLU A 6 30.46 16.41 7.26
CA GLU A 6 31.03 16.06 8.56
C GLU A 6 29.92 15.63 9.52
N TRP A 7 30.13 14.51 10.22
CA TRP A 7 29.20 14.04 11.23
C TRP A 7 29.69 14.49 12.61
N PRO A 8 28.82 15.06 13.47
CA PRO A 8 29.26 15.58 14.76
C PRO A 8 29.84 14.48 15.64
N GLN A 9 31.11 14.63 16.05
CA GLN A 9 31.80 13.73 16.98
C GLN A 9 31.46 14.04 18.44
N LYS A 10 30.17 14.16 18.75
CA LYS A 10 29.66 14.47 20.08
C LYS A 10 28.50 13.52 20.41
N LYS A 11 28.17 13.41 21.69
CA LYS A 11 26.99 12.66 22.12
C LYS A 11 25.73 13.33 21.54
N LEU A 12 25.02 12.60 20.68
CA LEU A 12 23.76 13.03 20.09
C LEU A 12 22.58 12.52 20.92
N THR A 13 21.57 13.36 21.10
CA THR A 13 20.28 12.99 21.71
C THR A 13 19.18 13.40 20.76
N ILE A 14 18.38 12.43 20.31
CA ILE A 14 17.29 12.66 19.36
C ILE A 14 15.98 12.49 20.11
N GLY A 15 15.20 13.57 20.18
CA GLY A 15 13.84 13.54 20.72
C GLY A 15 12.84 13.18 19.63
N LEU A 16 12.01 12.16 19.87
CA LEU A 16 10.96 11.79 18.93
C LEU A 16 9.58 12.05 19.54
N SER A 17 8.83 12.98 18.94
CA SER A 17 7.50 13.42 19.37
C SER A 17 6.39 12.91 18.44
N PRO A 18 5.16 12.68 18.93
CA PRO A 18 4.72 12.66 20.33
C PRO A 18 5.05 11.32 21.00
N ALA A 19 5.43 11.33 22.28
CA ALA A 19 5.85 10.11 23.00
C ALA A 19 4.76 9.02 23.09
N SER A 20 3.49 9.40 22.97
CA SER A 20 2.33 8.50 23.01
C SER A 20 2.21 7.58 21.80
N VAL A 21 2.87 7.93 20.68
CA VAL A 21 2.84 7.14 19.45
C VAL A 21 4.10 6.28 19.39
N PRO A 22 3.96 4.94 19.29
CA PRO A 22 5.09 4.05 19.03
C PRO A 22 5.77 4.45 17.72
N LYS A 23 7.11 4.53 17.74
CA LYS A 23 7.90 4.89 16.57
C LYS A 23 8.73 3.68 16.19
N SER A 24 8.40 3.09 15.07
CA SER A 24 9.00 1.86 14.59
C SER A 24 9.26 1.96 13.09
N GLY A 25 10.26 1.23 12.62
CA GLY A 25 10.72 1.26 11.23
C GLY A 25 11.77 2.33 10.94
N SER A 26 12.25 2.32 9.71
CA SER A 26 13.32 3.18 9.16
C SER A 26 12.80 4.41 8.40
N GLY A 27 11.47 4.59 8.32
CA GLY A 27 10.85 5.63 7.48
C GLY A 27 11.16 7.08 7.88
N PHE A 28 11.71 7.30 9.07
CA PHE A 28 12.12 8.62 9.56
C PHE A 28 13.65 8.78 9.67
N ASP A 29 14.44 7.82 9.15
CA ASP A 29 15.91 7.89 9.21
C ASP A 29 16.44 9.13 8.47
N LEU A 30 15.84 9.46 7.31
CA LEU A 30 16.17 10.67 6.55
C LEU A 30 15.90 11.93 7.38
N ALA A 31 14.74 12.02 8.04
CA ALA A 31 14.38 13.15 8.88
C ALA A 31 15.35 13.30 10.08
N VAL A 32 15.72 12.18 10.70
CA VAL A 32 16.69 12.15 11.81
C VAL A 32 18.05 12.64 11.35
N ALA A 33 18.54 12.19 10.18
CA ALA A 33 19.81 12.64 9.63
C ALA A 33 19.80 14.16 9.35
N CYS A 34 18.74 14.68 8.74
CA CYS A 34 18.59 16.11 8.50
C CYS A 34 18.49 16.92 9.80
N ALA A 35 17.81 16.41 10.83
CA ALA A 35 17.75 17.06 12.15
C ALA A 35 19.14 17.14 12.81
N VAL A 36 19.96 16.09 12.71
CA VAL A 36 21.34 16.10 13.19
C VAL A 36 22.20 17.11 12.41
N LEU A 37 22.03 17.18 11.10
CA LEU A 37 22.75 18.16 10.25
C LEU A 37 22.31 19.61 10.52
N GLY A 38 21.03 19.82 10.83
CA GLY A 38 20.53 21.12 11.27
C GLY A 38 21.12 21.53 12.63
N ALA A 39 21.20 20.59 13.58
CA ALA A 39 21.85 20.82 14.86
C ALA A 39 23.37 21.04 14.75
N ALA A 40 23.99 20.52 13.69
CA ALA A 40 25.40 20.75 13.36
C ALA A 40 25.62 22.01 12.50
N GLU A 41 24.59 22.83 12.28
CA GLU A 41 24.62 24.06 11.46
C GLU A 41 25.04 23.83 9.99
N ARG A 42 24.97 22.58 9.52
CA ARG A 42 25.23 22.25 8.11
C ARG A 42 24.03 22.58 7.21
N LEU A 43 22.83 22.50 7.77
CA LEU A 43 21.57 22.86 7.14
C LEU A 43 20.90 23.95 7.99
N ASP A 44 20.24 24.93 7.37
CA ASP A 44 19.43 25.90 8.11
C ASP A 44 18.21 25.20 8.73
N PRO A 45 18.04 25.18 10.06
CA PRO A 45 16.86 24.59 10.70
C PRO A 45 15.53 25.17 10.20
N ARG A 46 15.52 26.42 9.72
CA ARG A 46 14.32 27.05 9.14
C ARG A 46 13.89 26.37 7.85
N ALA A 47 14.84 25.94 7.02
CA ALA A 47 14.56 25.19 5.80
C ALA A 47 13.96 23.81 6.08
N LEU A 48 14.16 23.25 7.28
CA LEU A 48 13.65 21.94 7.67
C LEU A 48 12.26 21.98 8.31
N THR A 49 11.80 23.15 8.77
CA THR A 49 10.62 23.28 9.66
C THR A 49 9.32 22.85 8.97
N ASP A 50 9.16 23.17 7.69
CA ASP A 50 7.94 22.90 6.92
C ASP A 50 8.07 21.69 5.99
N LEU A 51 9.15 20.91 6.13
CA LEU A 51 9.44 19.73 5.32
C LEU A 51 9.10 18.44 6.06
N MET A 52 8.20 17.65 5.47
CA MET A 52 8.01 16.25 5.88
C MET A 52 8.98 15.37 5.09
N MET A 53 9.83 14.59 5.77
CA MET A 53 10.80 13.72 5.10
C MET A 53 10.48 12.25 5.40
N ILE A 54 10.31 11.47 4.35
CA ILE A 54 10.02 10.04 4.42
C ILE A 54 11.14 9.32 3.68
N GLY A 55 11.70 8.27 4.27
CA GLY A 55 12.70 7.44 3.61
C GLY A 55 13.67 6.79 4.59
N GLU A 56 14.11 5.58 4.23
CA GLU A 56 15.17 4.88 4.93
C GLU A 56 16.53 5.38 4.44
N LEU A 57 17.47 5.60 5.35
CA LEU A 57 18.81 6.05 5.01
C LEU A 57 19.80 4.89 5.11
N GLY A 58 20.34 4.47 3.96
CA GLY A 58 21.41 3.49 3.90
C GLY A 58 22.73 4.02 4.46
N LEU A 59 23.57 3.12 4.96
CA LEU A 59 24.93 3.46 5.42
C LEU A 59 25.81 4.03 4.29
N ASP A 60 25.50 3.69 3.05
CA ASP A 60 26.10 4.23 1.82
C ASP A 60 25.63 5.66 1.48
N GLY A 61 24.68 6.21 2.25
CA GLY A 61 24.10 7.53 2.04
C GLY A 61 22.91 7.55 1.08
N ARG A 62 22.51 6.40 0.51
CA ARG A 62 21.35 6.30 -0.39
C ARG A 62 20.04 6.35 0.39
N VAL A 63 19.03 6.93 -0.23
CA VAL A 63 17.67 7.04 0.31
C VAL A 63 16.81 5.94 -0.31
N ARG A 64 16.31 5.03 0.53
CA ARG A 64 15.59 3.82 0.13
C ARG A 64 14.07 3.97 0.29
N PRO A 65 13.27 3.38 -0.61
CA PRO A 65 11.82 3.36 -0.52
C PRO A 65 11.33 2.66 0.75
N VAL A 66 10.27 3.18 1.34
CA VAL A 66 9.55 2.56 2.47
C VAL A 66 8.11 2.28 2.07
N ARG A 67 7.42 1.44 2.84
CA ARG A 67 6.00 1.13 2.61
C ARG A 67 5.11 2.26 3.10
N GLY A 68 3.96 2.44 2.45
CA GLY A 68 2.96 3.39 2.91
C GLY A 68 3.36 4.85 2.70
N VAL A 69 4.09 5.16 1.62
CA VAL A 69 4.44 6.55 1.28
C VAL A 69 3.17 7.35 1.03
N LEU A 70 2.24 6.87 0.21
CA LEU A 70 0.98 7.54 -0.08
C LEU A 70 0.17 7.87 1.18
N PRO A 71 -0.16 6.92 2.08
CA PRO A 71 -0.90 7.26 3.29
C PRO A 71 -0.12 8.19 4.22
N ALA A 72 1.23 8.12 4.24
CA ALA A 72 2.04 9.08 5.00
C ALA A 72 1.97 10.49 4.41
N VAL A 73 1.99 10.64 3.08
CA VAL A 73 1.82 11.93 2.40
C VAL A 73 0.40 12.49 2.57
N LEU A 74 -0.62 11.63 2.50
CA LEU A 74 -2.01 12.03 2.80
C LEU A 74 -2.14 12.56 4.23
N ALA A 75 -1.58 11.84 5.20
CA ALA A 75 -1.57 12.28 6.60
C ALA A 75 -0.78 13.59 6.80
N ALA A 76 0.32 13.78 6.07
CA ALA A 76 1.10 15.02 6.08
C ALA A 76 0.28 16.19 5.52
N ALA A 77 -0.43 15.97 4.41
CA ALA A 77 -1.32 16.97 3.80
C ALA A 77 -2.46 17.38 4.75
N ASP A 78 -3.09 16.40 5.40
CA ASP A 78 -4.14 16.63 6.41
C ASP A 78 -3.61 17.40 7.64
N ALA A 79 -2.35 17.18 8.01
CA ALA A 79 -1.66 17.93 9.05
C ALA A 79 -1.17 19.32 8.60
N GLY A 80 -1.38 19.70 7.33
CA GLY A 80 -1.04 21.01 6.78
C GLY A 80 0.32 21.11 6.11
N TYR A 81 1.10 20.03 6.04
CA TYR A 81 2.36 20.01 5.30
C TYR A 81 2.10 20.10 3.81
N ARG A 82 2.86 20.98 3.13
CA ARG A 82 2.75 21.21 1.69
C ARG A 82 3.99 20.78 0.92
N GLN A 83 5.07 20.44 1.61
CA GLN A 83 6.33 20.06 1.02
C GLN A 83 6.79 18.74 1.64
N VAL A 84 7.01 17.74 0.78
CA VAL A 84 7.40 16.40 1.22
C VAL A 84 8.63 15.95 0.44
N VAL A 85 9.62 15.43 1.16
CA VAL A 85 10.78 14.76 0.59
C VAL A 85 10.56 13.25 0.68
N VAL A 86 10.71 12.57 -0.45
CA VAL A 86 10.58 11.11 -0.55
C VAL A 86 11.74 10.52 -1.34
N PRO A 87 11.99 9.20 -1.24
CA PRO A 87 12.88 8.51 -2.15
C PRO A 87 12.41 8.72 -3.59
N GLU A 88 13.32 8.97 -4.53
CA GLU A 88 12.96 9.27 -5.92
C GLU A 88 12.01 8.22 -6.53
N ARG A 89 12.25 6.95 -6.20
CA ARG A 89 11.45 5.81 -6.67
C ARG A 89 9.97 5.86 -6.26
N THR A 90 9.62 6.62 -5.22
CA THR A 90 8.25 6.76 -4.72
C THR A 90 7.62 8.11 -5.04
N VAL A 91 8.29 8.96 -5.83
CA VAL A 91 7.76 10.28 -6.24
C VAL A 91 6.43 10.14 -6.96
N ALA A 92 6.32 9.18 -7.88
CA ALA A 92 5.10 8.96 -8.65
C ALA A 92 3.89 8.66 -7.75
N GLU A 93 4.11 7.88 -6.69
CA GLU A 93 3.10 7.56 -5.68
C GLU A 93 2.76 8.78 -4.80
N ALA A 94 3.78 9.45 -4.26
CA ALA A 94 3.59 10.62 -3.40
C ALA A 94 2.88 11.77 -4.13
N SER A 95 3.15 11.93 -5.43
CA SER A 95 2.57 12.99 -6.27
C SER A 95 1.09 12.80 -6.57
N LEU A 96 0.49 11.66 -6.18
CA LEU A 96 -0.95 11.44 -6.28
C LEU A 96 -1.74 12.31 -5.29
N VAL A 97 -1.10 12.83 -4.24
CA VAL A 97 -1.77 13.65 -3.22
C VAL A 97 -1.92 15.10 -3.70
N PRO A 98 -3.15 15.62 -3.86
CA PRO A 98 -3.36 16.98 -4.33
C PRO A 98 -2.84 18.02 -3.34
N GLY A 99 -2.22 19.08 -3.87
CA GLY A 99 -1.79 20.23 -3.05
C GLY A 99 -0.56 19.95 -2.18
N VAL A 100 0.23 18.94 -2.53
CA VAL A 100 1.56 18.66 -1.95
C VAL A 100 2.62 18.74 -3.04
N SER A 101 3.68 19.49 -2.79
CA SER A 101 4.89 19.51 -3.60
C SER A 101 5.83 18.40 -3.14
N VAL A 102 6.22 17.53 -4.06
CA VAL A 102 7.04 16.35 -3.76
C VAL A 102 8.45 16.54 -4.33
N LEU A 103 9.46 16.43 -3.47
CA LEU A 103 10.88 16.39 -3.85
C LEU A 103 11.38 14.95 -3.74
N GLY A 104 11.79 14.38 -4.87
CA GLY A 104 12.45 13.08 -4.92
C GLY A 104 13.95 13.18 -4.70
N VAL A 105 14.50 12.34 -3.83
CA VAL A 105 15.96 12.25 -3.61
C VAL A 105 16.47 10.81 -3.69
N ARG A 106 17.67 10.65 -4.27
CA ARG A 106 18.42 9.39 -4.39
C ARG A 106 19.34 9.18 -3.20
N SER A 107 19.85 10.26 -2.62
CA SER A 107 20.81 10.22 -1.53
C SER A 107 20.66 11.40 -0.57
N LEU A 108 21.18 11.23 0.65
CA LEU A 108 21.29 12.32 1.60
C LEU A 108 22.19 13.45 1.06
N ARG A 109 23.20 13.12 0.25
CA ARG A 109 24.08 14.12 -0.37
C ARG A 109 23.30 15.03 -1.31
N GLN A 110 22.44 14.46 -2.15
CA GLN A 110 21.57 15.21 -3.05
C GLN A 110 20.64 16.13 -2.26
N LEU A 111 20.02 15.63 -1.18
CA LEU A 111 19.15 16.45 -0.33
C LEU A 111 19.90 17.61 0.33
N ILE A 112 21.11 17.36 0.86
CA ILE A 112 21.94 18.42 1.43
C ILE A 112 22.25 19.49 0.38
N ALA A 113 22.63 19.08 -0.84
CA ALA A 113 22.95 20.02 -1.90
C ALA A 113 21.74 20.91 -2.26
N VAL A 114 20.55 20.32 -2.37
CA VAL A 114 19.31 21.06 -2.65
C VAL A 114 18.98 22.04 -1.51
N LEU A 115 19.07 21.61 -0.26
CA LEU A 115 18.72 22.46 0.89
C LEU A 115 19.76 23.55 1.21
N ALA A 116 21.01 23.35 0.80
CA ALA A 116 22.11 24.30 1.01
C ALA A 116 22.36 25.21 -0.21
N ASP A 117 21.54 25.11 -1.26
CA ASP A 117 21.72 25.83 -2.53
C ASP A 117 23.09 25.57 -3.20
N GLU A 118 23.52 24.31 -3.13
CA GLU A 118 24.78 23.83 -3.70
C GLU A 118 24.54 23.07 -5.02
N PRO A 119 25.57 22.92 -5.87
CA PRO A 119 25.46 22.12 -7.08
C PRO A 119 25.01 20.68 -6.78
N VAL A 120 23.86 20.29 -7.32
CA VAL A 120 23.30 18.96 -7.12
C VAL A 120 24.20 17.93 -7.83
N PRO A 121 24.69 16.89 -7.12
CA PRO A 121 25.56 15.89 -7.71
C PRO A 121 24.80 15.07 -8.76
N ASP A 122 25.47 14.79 -9.89
CA ASP A 122 24.96 13.89 -10.92
C ASP A 122 25.20 12.44 -10.46
N GLU A 123 24.17 11.84 -9.88
CA GLU A 123 24.16 10.46 -9.41
C GLU A 123 23.41 9.60 -10.43
N ALA A 124 24.01 8.50 -10.89
CA ALA A 124 23.36 7.61 -11.86
C ALA A 124 21.99 7.11 -11.35
N GLU A 125 21.02 6.98 -12.26
CA GLU A 125 19.76 6.32 -11.94
C GLU A 125 20.03 4.92 -11.40
N ASP A 126 19.49 4.62 -10.22
CA ASP A 126 19.64 3.32 -9.59
C ASP A 126 18.91 2.27 -10.45
N THR A 127 19.65 1.60 -11.33
CA THR A 127 19.20 0.55 -12.26
C THR A 127 18.98 -0.81 -11.57
N LEU A 128 19.18 -0.89 -10.25
CA LEU A 128 19.09 -2.13 -9.48
C LEU A 128 17.73 -2.31 -8.80
N GLY A 129 16.95 -3.28 -9.30
CA GLY A 129 15.83 -3.95 -8.62
C GLY A 129 14.49 -3.24 -8.72
N ASP A 130 13.44 -4.02 -9.03
CA ASP A 130 12.01 -3.64 -8.93
C ASP A 130 11.83 -2.71 -7.72
N GLY A 131 11.19 -1.55 -7.89
CA GLY A 131 11.01 -0.49 -6.88
C GLY A 131 10.26 -0.88 -5.61
N ARG A 132 10.19 -2.18 -5.28
CA ARG A 132 9.71 -2.73 -4.04
C ARG A 132 10.75 -2.54 -2.93
N PRO A 133 10.33 -2.19 -1.71
CA PRO A 133 11.19 -2.26 -0.53
C PRO A 133 11.81 -3.66 -0.44
N ASP A 134 13.11 -3.75 -0.19
CA ASP A 134 13.82 -5.02 -0.09
C ASP A 134 13.14 -5.95 0.92
N PRO A 135 12.64 -7.14 0.49
CA PRO A 135 11.98 -8.11 1.36
C PRO A 135 12.80 -8.49 2.60
N LEU A 136 14.13 -8.53 2.49
CA LEU A 136 15.00 -8.99 3.56
C LEU A 136 15.32 -7.89 4.58
N LEU A 137 15.45 -6.64 4.14
CA LEU A 137 15.82 -5.52 5.01
C LEU A 137 14.60 -4.88 5.72
N SER A 138 13.40 -4.99 5.16
CA SER A 138 12.15 -4.54 5.79
C SER A 138 11.48 -5.59 6.71
N GLY A 139 12.18 -6.68 7.07
CA GLY A 139 11.65 -7.75 7.95
C GLY A 139 10.57 -8.62 7.32
N LEU A 140 10.61 -8.86 6.00
CA LEU A 140 9.46 -9.39 5.24
C LEU A 140 9.51 -10.88 4.89
N ALA A 141 10.48 -11.66 5.36
CA ALA A 141 10.47 -13.11 5.13
C ALA A 141 9.57 -13.84 6.14
N VAL A 142 8.28 -13.98 5.80
CA VAL A 142 7.48 -15.16 6.22
C VAL A 142 7.18 -15.97 4.96
N PRO A 143 7.62 -17.24 4.86
CA PRO A 143 7.25 -18.13 3.76
C PRO A 143 5.72 -18.18 3.59
N GLY A 144 5.23 -18.05 2.36
CA GLY A 144 3.81 -18.26 2.03
C GLY A 144 2.94 -17.01 1.82
N THR A 145 3.50 -15.80 1.77
CA THR A 145 2.74 -14.57 1.44
C THR A 145 2.89 -14.12 -0.03
N GLY A 146 3.38 -15.02 -0.89
CA GLY A 146 3.52 -14.77 -2.32
C GLY A 146 2.17 -14.71 -3.05
N ALA A 147 2.00 -13.68 -3.88
CA ALA A 147 1.12 -13.65 -5.06
C ALA A 147 -0.40 -13.86 -4.86
N CYS A 148 -1.02 -13.36 -3.78
CA CYS A 148 -2.48 -13.50 -3.58
C CYS A 148 -3.32 -12.25 -3.97
N ALA A 149 -2.68 -11.16 -4.42
CA ALA A 149 -3.38 -9.94 -4.81
C ALA A 149 -2.76 -9.37 -6.09
N GLY A 150 -3.37 -9.71 -7.22
CA GLY A 150 -3.09 -9.02 -8.46
C GLY A 150 -3.85 -7.70 -8.46
N LEU A 151 -3.14 -6.58 -8.34
CA LEU A 151 -3.61 -5.41 -9.05
C LEU A 151 -3.68 -5.80 -10.53
N PRO A 152 -4.70 -5.37 -11.29
CA PRO A 152 -4.76 -5.66 -12.72
C PRO A 152 -3.56 -4.97 -13.40
N SER A 153 -2.43 -5.66 -13.48
CA SER A 153 -1.32 -5.32 -14.36
C SER A 153 -1.86 -5.43 -15.76
N GLY A 154 -1.85 -4.32 -16.50
CA GLY A 154 -2.49 -4.20 -17.80
C GLY A 154 -2.18 -5.38 -18.72
N ASP A 155 -3.15 -6.26 -18.88
CA ASP A 155 -3.44 -6.97 -20.12
C ASP A 155 -4.86 -7.53 -20.05
N ARG A 156 -5.73 -7.05 -20.96
CA ARG A 156 -7.13 -7.46 -21.21
C ARG A 156 -8.03 -7.65 -19.96
N ALA A 157 -8.86 -6.63 -19.68
CA ALA A 157 -10.00 -6.80 -18.78
C ALA A 157 -10.90 -7.93 -19.34
N LEU A 158 -11.19 -8.93 -18.51
CA LEU A 158 -12.10 -10.01 -18.87
C LEU A 158 -13.52 -9.45 -19.01
N ASP A 159 -14.15 -9.70 -20.17
CA ASP A 159 -15.48 -9.18 -20.45
C ASP A 159 -16.55 -10.25 -20.17
N LEU A 160 -17.68 -9.83 -19.61
CA LEU A 160 -18.86 -10.67 -19.45
C LEU A 160 -19.46 -11.09 -20.81
N ALA A 161 -19.25 -10.30 -21.85
CA ALA A 161 -19.66 -10.62 -23.22
C ALA A 161 -19.01 -11.92 -23.74
N ASP A 162 -17.82 -12.28 -23.25
CA ASP A 162 -17.10 -13.50 -23.65
C ASP A 162 -17.73 -14.78 -23.05
N VAL A 163 -18.65 -14.66 -22.08
CA VAL A 163 -19.27 -15.81 -21.43
C VAL A 163 -20.39 -16.37 -22.30
N ALA A 164 -20.16 -17.58 -22.83
CA ALA A 164 -21.17 -18.32 -23.57
C ALA A 164 -22.27 -18.86 -22.65
N GLY A 165 -23.52 -18.51 -22.93
CA GLY A 165 -24.69 -18.99 -22.18
C GLY A 165 -24.89 -18.28 -20.83
N GLN A 166 -25.28 -19.02 -19.79
CA GLN A 166 -25.42 -18.51 -18.41
C GLN A 166 -26.22 -17.20 -18.25
N HIS A 167 -27.27 -16.98 -19.05
CA HIS A 167 -28.04 -15.72 -19.09
C HIS A 167 -28.49 -15.23 -17.70
N ASN A 168 -29.02 -16.12 -16.88
CA ASN A 168 -29.45 -15.79 -15.52
C ASN A 168 -28.28 -15.36 -14.63
N ALA A 169 -27.14 -16.03 -14.74
CA ALA A 169 -25.96 -15.66 -13.95
C ALA A 169 -25.37 -14.33 -14.42
N ARG A 170 -25.28 -14.10 -15.74
CA ARG A 170 -24.84 -12.82 -16.33
C ARG A 170 -25.70 -11.66 -15.86
N HIS A 171 -27.03 -11.82 -15.93
CA HIS A 171 -27.94 -10.80 -15.43
C HIS A 171 -27.81 -10.58 -13.91
N ALA A 172 -27.62 -11.65 -13.13
CA ALA A 172 -27.38 -11.52 -11.70
C ALA A 172 -26.07 -10.75 -11.39
N LEU A 173 -25.01 -10.94 -12.18
CA LEU A 173 -23.76 -10.16 -12.06
C LEU A 173 -23.98 -8.67 -12.38
N GLU A 174 -24.75 -8.35 -13.42
CA GLU A 174 -25.09 -6.96 -13.77
C GLU A 174 -25.88 -6.28 -12.64
N VAL A 175 -26.91 -6.94 -12.11
CA VAL A 175 -27.70 -6.44 -10.98
C VAL A 175 -26.83 -6.27 -9.73
N ALA A 176 -25.97 -7.26 -9.45
CA ALA A 176 -25.05 -7.20 -8.32
C ALA A 176 -24.04 -6.06 -8.44
N ALA A 177 -23.49 -5.83 -9.64
CA ALA A 177 -22.55 -4.74 -9.90
C ALA A 177 -23.23 -3.36 -9.76
N ALA A 178 -24.42 -3.20 -10.33
CA ALA A 178 -25.19 -1.96 -10.26
C ALA A 178 -25.59 -1.59 -8.82
N GLY A 179 -26.00 -2.58 -8.02
CA GLY A 179 -26.42 -2.39 -6.63
C GLY A 179 -25.32 -2.57 -5.58
N ARG A 180 -24.10 -2.94 -6.00
CA ARG A 180 -23.02 -3.43 -5.11
C ARG A 180 -23.49 -4.53 -4.14
N HIS A 181 -24.31 -5.45 -4.64
CA HIS A 181 -24.83 -6.57 -3.84
C HIS A 181 -23.83 -7.73 -3.82
N HIS A 182 -23.74 -8.40 -2.68
CA HIS A 182 -23.01 -9.65 -2.57
C HIS A 182 -23.71 -10.76 -3.37
N ILE A 183 -22.92 -11.66 -3.95
CA ILE A 183 -23.44 -12.71 -4.83
C ILE A 183 -22.97 -14.08 -4.34
N PHE A 184 -23.88 -15.05 -4.40
CA PHE A 184 -23.62 -16.45 -4.09
C PHE A 184 -23.84 -17.30 -5.35
N PHE A 185 -22.77 -17.95 -5.80
CA PHE A 185 -22.79 -18.88 -6.93
C PHE A 185 -23.00 -20.30 -6.42
N LYS A 186 -24.14 -20.88 -6.79
CA LYS A 186 -24.45 -22.29 -6.55
C LYS A 186 -24.38 -23.07 -7.83
N GLY A 187 -23.60 -24.15 -7.84
CA GLY A 187 -23.57 -25.08 -8.96
C GLY A 187 -22.38 -26.02 -8.89
N PRO A 188 -22.39 -27.11 -9.68
CA PRO A 188 -21.36 -28.13 -9.61
C PRO A 188 -19.95 -27.56 -9.88
N PRO A 189 -18.89 -28.27 -9.48
CA PRO A 189 -17.53 -27.99 -9.93
C PRO A 189 -17.47 -27.86 -11.46
N GLY A 190 -16.69 -26.91 -11.97
CA GLY A 190 -16.58 -26.66 -13.42
C GLY A 190 -17.73 -25.87 -14.05
N ALA A 191 -18.75 -25.43 -13.29
CA ALA A 191 -19.86 -24.61 -13.82
C ALA A 191 -19.47 -23.17 -14.23
N GLY A 192 -18.19 -22.79 -14.11
CA GLY A 192 -17.69 -21.46 -14.46
C GLY A 192 -17.87 -20.39 -13.36
N LYS A 193 -17.97 -20.78 -12.08
CA LYS A 193 -18.14 -19.82 -10.95
C LYS A 193 -16.98 -18.81 -10.88
N THR A 194 -15.75 -19.30 -10.89
CA THR A 194 -14.52 -18.48 -10.93
C THR A 194 -14.47 -17.60 -12.17
N MET A 195 -14.78 -18.16 -13.36
CA MET A 195 -14.85 -17.42 -14.63
C MET A 195 -15.81 -16.21 -14.55
N LEU A 196 -16.97 -16.39 -13.93
CA LEU A 196 -17.96 -15.32 -13.73
C LEU A 196 -17.47 -14.29 -12.72
N ALA A 197 -16.87 -14.72 -11.60
CA ALA A 197 -16.37 -13.83 -10.54
C ALA A 197 -15.25 -12.90 -11.03
N GLU A 198 -14.32 -13.40 -11.85
CA GLU A 198 -13.20 -12.63 -12.40
C GLU A 198 -13.62 -11.51 -13.37
N ARG A 199 -14.85 -11.58 -13.90
CA ARG A 199 -15.41 -10.56 -14.81
C ARG A 199 -16.18 -9.46 -14.07
N LEU A 200 -16.52 -9.69 -12.80
CA LEU A 200 -17.27 -8.74 -11.99
C LEU A 200 -16.57 -7.38 -11.82
N PRO A 201 -15.23 -7.27 -11.67
CA PRO A 201 -14.55 -5.98 -11.62
C PRO A 201 -14.77 -5.11 -12.87
N GLY A 202 -14.94 -5.73 -14.05
CA GLY A 202 -15.22 -5.02 -15.30
C GLY A 202 -16.63 -4.45 -15.41
N LEU A 203 -17.56 -4.94 -14.57
CA LEU A 203 -18.96 -4.46 -14.52
C LEU A 203 -19.16 -3.37 -13.47
N LEU A 204 -18.26 -3.29 -12.48
CA LEU A 204 -18.31 -2.27 -11.44
C LEU A 204 -18.02 -0.89 -12.03
N PRO A 205 -18.63 0.18 -11.49
CA PRO A 205 -18.31 1.53 -11.90
C PRO A 205 -16.82 1.83 -11.69
N PRO A 206 -16.20 2.68 -12.53
CA PRO A 206 -14.82 3.11 -12.32
C PRO A 206 -14.68 3.78 -10.95
N LEU A 207 -13.51 3.63 -10.34
CA LEU A 207 -13.25 4.23 -9.04
C LEU A 207 -13.25 5.76 -9.17
N SER A 208 -13.92 6.43 -8.23
CA SER A 208 -13.78 7.89 -8.10
C SER A 208 -12.36 8.24 -7.65
N PRO A 209 -11.88 9.48 -7.87
CA PRO A 209 -10.52 9.88 -7.47
C PRO A 209 -10.20 9.60 -6.00
N LYS A 210 -11.19 9.79 -5.10
CA LYS A 210 -11.03 9.49 -3.68
C LYS A 210 -10.90 7.99 -3.42
N GLU A 211 -11.74 7.18 -4.04
CA GLU A 211 -11.70 5.71 -3.90
C GLU A 211 -10.40 5.15 -4.47
N SER A 212 -9.93 5.69 -5.60
CA SER A 212 -8.62 5.34 -6.17
C SER A 212 -7.48 5.62 -5.21
N LEU A 213 -7.47 6.77 -4.53
CA LEU A 213 -6.46 7.08 -3.51
C LEU A 213 -6.55 6.13 -2.31
N GLU A 214 -7.76 5.81 -1.83
CA GLU A 214 -7.97 4.86 -0.73
C GLU A 214 -7.44 3.46 -1.07
N VAL A 215 -7.79 2.93 -2.25
CA VAL A 215 -7.29 1.63 -2.72
C VAL A 215 -5.78 1.66 -2.89
N THR A 216 -5.26 2.69 -3.57
CA THR A 216 -3.81 2.85 -3.79
C THR A 216 -3.05 2.89 -2.45
N ALA A 217 -3.58 3.56 -1.43
CA ALA A 217 -2.95 3.65 -0.12
C ALA A 217 -2.85 2.27 0.55
N VAL A 218 -3.86 1.42 0.44
CA VAL A 218 -3.80 0.04 0.94
C VAL A 218 -2.71 -0.76 0.22
N HIS A 219 -2.64 -0.66 -1.11
CA HIS A 219 -1.66 -1.37 -1.91
C HIS A 219 -0.22 -0.85 -1.71
N SER A 220 -0.05 0.44 -1.41
CA SER A 220 1.21 1.03 -0.97
C SER A 220 1.73 0.40 0.33
N VAL A 221 0.87 0.25 1.34
CA VAL A 221 1.23 -0.42 2.61
C VAL A 221 1.54 -1.89 2.38
N ALA A 222 0.79 -2.55 1.51
CA ALA A 222 1.03 -3.93 1.12
C ALA A 222 2.37 -4.11 0.36
N GLY A 223 2.83 -3.05 -0.34
CA GLY A 223 3.99 -3.09 -1.21
C GLY A 223 3.70 -3.79 -2.55
N THR A 224 2.46 -3.70 -3.04
CA THR A 224 1.98 -4.42 -4.24
C THR A 224 1.76 -3.52 -5.46
N LEU A 225 1.98 -2.21 -5.35
CA LEU A 225 1.83 -1.27 -6.47
C LEU A 225 2.79 -1.61 -7.63
N PRO A 226 2.32 -1.62 -8.89
CA PRO A 226 3.16 -1.87 -10.04
C PRO A 226 4.09 -0.67 -10.31
N PRO A 227 5.32 -0.90 -10.77
CA PRO A 227 6.21 0.17 -11.21
C PRO A 227 5.58 1.00 -12.34
N GLY A 228 5.70 2.32 -12.26
CA GLY A 228 5.26 3.24 -13.33
C GLY A 228 3.74 3.50 -13.42
N GLN A 229 2.90 2.78 -12.68
CA GLN A 229 1.46 3.02 -12.57
C GLN A 229 1.04 3.01 -11.09
N PRO A 230 1.35 4.10 -10.35
CA PRO A 230 1.10 4.11 -8.92
C PRO A 230 -0.38 4.21 -8.58
N LEU A 231 -1.23 4.77 -9.45
CA LEU A 231 -2.65 4.97 -9.16
C LEU A 231 -3.47 3.75 -9.59
N VAL A 232 -4.25 3.21 -8.66
CA VAL A 232 -5.24 2.17 -8.93
C VAL A 232 -6.57 2.84 -9.33
N ASP A 233 -6.90 2.79 -10.62
CA ASP A 233 -8.10 3.41 -11.21
C ASP A 233 -9.25 2.42 -11.45
N ARG A 234 -8.97 1.11 -11.33
CA ARG A 234 -9.94 0.04 -11.51
C ARG A 234 -10.23 -0.70 -10.20
N PRO A 235 -11.47 -1.18 -10.02
CA PRO A 235 -11.83 -2.02 -8.88
C PRO A 235 -10.91 -3.25 -8.79
N PRO A 236 -10.25 -3.50 -7.64
CA PRO A 236 -9.36 -4.64 -7.48
C PRO A 236 -10.15 -5.96 -7.39
N TYR A 237 -9.48 -7.07 -7.72
CA TYR A 237 -10.00 -8.42 -7.54
C TYR A 237 -9.06 -9.22 -6.65
N CYS A 238 -9.60 -9.80 -5.57
CA CYS A 238 -8.86 -10.69 -4.69
C CYS A 238 -9.59 -12.02 -4.57
N ALA A 239 -8.90 -13.11 -4.88
CA ALA A 239 -9.40 -14.48 -4.72
C ALA A 239 -8.45 -15.27 -3.82
N PRO A 240 -8.56 -15.16 -2.48
CA PRO A 240 -7.80 -16.02 -1.59
C PRO A 240 -8.13 -17.49 -1.85
N HIS A 241 -7.11 -18.35 -1.81
CA HIS A 241 -7.30 -19.80 -1.86
C HIS A 241 -8.13 -20.27 -0.66
N HIS A 242 -8.91 -21.35 -0.77
CA HIS A 242 -9.77 -21.86 0.31
C HIS A 242 -8.99 -22.26 1.59
N SER A 243 -7.69 -22.58 1.44
CA SER A 243 -6.77 -22.85 2.56
C SER A 243 -6.13 -21.59 3.17
N ALA A 244 -6.60 -20.40 2.79
CA ALA A 244 -6.10 -19.14 3.30
C ALA A 244 -6.28 -19.04 4.82
N THR A 245 -5.22 -18.57 5.47
CA THR A 245 -5.23 -18.31 6.91
C THR A 245 -6.06 -17.08 7.26
N MET A 246 -6.49 -16.98 8.52
CA MET A 246 -7.07 -15.76 9.09
C MET A 246 -6.19 -14.52 8.86
N ALA A 247 -4.87 -14.67 8.99
CA ALA A 247 -3.92 -13.57 8.81
C ALA A 247 -3.82 -13.10 7.35
N SER A 248 -3.94 -14.00 6.38
CA SER A 248 -3.98 -13.62 4.96
C SER A 248 -5.33 -13.02 4.55
N LEU A 249 -6.44 -13.45 5.16
CA LEU A 249 -7.76 -12.92 4.84
C LEU A 249 -7.98 -11.53 5.46
N VAL A 250 -7.86 -11.43 6.78
CA VAL A 250 -8.18 -10.22 7.56
C VAL A 250 -6.99 -9.26 7.65
N GLY A 251 -5.78 -9.79 7.57
CA GLY A 251 -4.54 -9.05 7.77
C GLY A 251 -3.78 -9.51 9.02
N GLY A 252 -2.48 -9.26 9.03
CA GLY A 252 -1.60 -9.79 10.08
C GLY A 252 -0.12 -9.63 9.77
N GLY A 253 0.69 -10.54 10.30
CA GLY A 253 2.15 -10.53 10.18
C GLY A 253 2.87 -10.39 11.53
N THR A 254 4.15 -10.77 11.54
CA THR A 254 5.08 -10.50 12.64
C THR A 254 5.62 -9.08 12.49
N GLY A 255 5.42 -8.21 13.49
CA GLY A 255 5.83 -6.80 13.42
C GLY A 255 4.68 -5.86 13.04
N LEU A 256 4.92 -4.98 12.04
CA LEU A 256 3.91 -4.04 11.55
C LEU A 256 2.72 -4.80 10.91
N PRO A 257 1.46 -4.49 11.30
CA PRO A 257 0.28 -5.08 10.67
C PRO A 257 0.31 -4.91 9.15
N ARG A 258 -0.11 -5.93 8.40
CA ARG A 258 -0.25 -5.88 6.95
C ARG A 258 -1.71 -6.02 6.50
N PRO A 259 -2.09 -5.40 5.37
CA PRO A 259 -3.37 -5.64 4.73
C PRO A 259 -3.59 -7.11 4.41
N GLY A 260 -4.79 -7.61 4.72
CA GLY A 260 -5.29 -8.89 4.24
C GLY A 260 -6.06 -8.75 2.93
N ALA A 261 -6.52 -9.88 2.38
CA ALA A 261 -7.31 -9.93 1.16
C ALA A 261 -8.57 -9.05 1.21
N VAL A 262 -9.22 -8.93 2.37
CA VAL A 262 -10.40 -8.06 2.54
C VAL A 262 -10.10 -6.58 2.31
N SER A 263 -8.93 -6.11 2.72
CA SER A 263 -8.50 -4.72 2.51
C SER A 263 -7.93 -4.52 1.11
N LEU A 264 -7.25 -5.52 0.56
CA LEU A 264 -6.78 -5.50 -0.83
C LEU A 264 -7.94 -5.53 -1.84
N ALA A 265 -9.09 -6.07 -1.46
CA ALA A 265 -10.32 -6.04 -2.25
C ALA A 265 -11.12 -4.73 -2.11
N HIS A 266 -10.62 -3.72 -1.39
CA HIS A 266 -11.38 -2.51 -1.11
C HIS A 266 -11.84 -1.80 -2.40
N HIS A 267 -13.10 -1.36 -2.41
CA HIS A 267 -13.89 -0.86 -3.55
C HIS A 267 -14.02 -1.79 -4.75
N GLY A 268 -13.49 -3.01 -4.65
CA GLY A 268 -13.55 -4.05 -5.67
C GLY A 268 -14.28 -5.30 -5.21
N VAL A 269 -13.72 -6.46 -5.56
CA VAL A 269 -14.35 -7.77 -5.40
C VAL A 269 -13.46 -8.70 -4.58
N LEU A 270 -14.05 -9.32 -3.56
CA LEU A 270 -13.45 -10.45 -2.84
C LEU A 270 -14.18 -11.72 -3.26
N PHE A 271 -13.48 -12.66 -3.89
CA PHE A 271 -14.03 -13.96 -4.28
C PHE A 271 -13.53 -15.06 -3.34
N VAL A 272 -14.46 -15.79 -2.73
CA VAL A 272 -14.16 -16.98 -1.93
C VAL A 272 -14.73 -18.18 -2.67
N ASP A 273 -13.85 -18.95 -3.31
CA ASP A 273 -14.24 -20.22 -3.92
C ASP A 273 -14.37 -21.31 -2.84
N GLU A 274 -15.16 -22.34 -3.13
CA GLU A 274 -15.30 -23.53 -2.28
C GLU A 274 -15.58 -23.19 -0.81
N ALA A 275 -16.52 -22.28 -0.55
CA ALA A 275 -16.78 -21.79 0.80
C ALA A 275 -17.19 -22.89 1.80
N ALA A 276 -17.70 -24.04 1.32
CA ALA A 276 -17.97 -25.20 2.16
C ALA A 276 -16.70 -25.87 2.72
N GLU A 277 -15.54 -25.68 2.07
CA GLU A 277 -14.25 -26.23 2.48
C GLU A 277 -13.42 -25.25 3.32
N CYS A 278 -13.81 -23.97 3.32
CA CYS A 278 -13.19 -22.94 4.15
C CYS A 278 -13.44 -23.20 5.64
N ASP A 279 -12.44 -22.90 6.47
CA ASP A 279 -12.59 -22.94 7.93
C ASP A 279 -13.70 -21.96 8.37
N ALA A 280 -14.63 -22.44 9.20
CA ALA A 280 -15.77 -21.64 9.67
C ALA A 280 -15.34 -20.32 10.33
N ARG A 281 -14.20 -20.30 11.05
CA ARG A 281 -13.67 -19.08 11.68
C ARG A 281 -13.22 -18.06 10.64
N VAL A 282 -12.69 -18.53 9.51
CA VAL A 282 -12.26 -17.67 8.39
C VAL A 282 -13.46 -16.99 7.74
N LEU A 283 -14.57 -17.72 7.55
CA LEU A 283 -15.81 -17.13 7.06
C LEU A 283 -16.47 -16.19 8.08
N ASP A 284 -16.51 -16.57 9.35
CA ASP A 284 -17.08 -15.71 10.40
C ASP A 284 -16.31 -14.39 10.55
N ALA A 285 -15.01 -14.40 10.26
CA ALA A 285 -14.19 -13.20 10.25
C ALA A 285 -14.61 -12.17 9.19
N LEU A 286 -15.33 -12.58 8.15
CA LEU A 286 -15.84 -11.66 7.12
C LEU A 286 -17.02 -10.81 7.61
N ARG A 287 -17.74 -11.24 8.64
CA ARG A 287 -18.92 -10.52 9.16
C ARG A 287 -18.61 -9.07 9.51
N GLN A 288 -17.55 -8.84 10.29
CA GLN A 288 -17.15 -7.49 10.70
C GLN A 288 -16.79 -6.58 9.51
N PRO A 289 -15.93 -6.98 8.55
CA PRO A 289 -15.67 -6.17 7.36
C PRO A 289 -16.93 -5.86 6.54
N LEU A 290 -17.85 -6.84 6.38
CA LEU A 290 -19.10 -6.65 5.63
C LEU A 290 -20.03 -5.63 6.30
N GLU A 291 -20.12 -5.63 7.63
CA GLU A 291 -20.97 -4.71 8.39
C GLU A 291 -20.36 -3.30 8.51
N SER A 292 -19.07 -3.23 8.82
CA SER A 292 -18.40 -1.98 9.20
C SER A 292 -17.64 -1.31 8.05
N GLY A 293 -17.37 -2.05 6.97
CA GLY A 293 -16.57 -1.59 5.84
C GLY A 293 -15.09 -1.37 6.16
N HIS A 294 -14.61 -1.84 7.32
CA HIS A 294 -13.22 -1.72 7.74
C HIS A 294 -12.80 -2.88 8.64
N VAL A 295 -11.50 -3.03 8.82
CA VAL A 295 -10.90 -4.03 9.71
C VAL A 295 -9.92 -3.34 10.64
N VAL A 296 -9.91 -3.78 11.90
CA VAL A 296 -8.93 -3.33 12.89
C VAL A 296 -8.02 -4.51 13.23
N VAL A 297 -6.74 -4.39 12.91
CA VAL A 297 -5.72 -5.38 13.24
C VAL A 297 -4.87 -4.84 14.39
N ALA A 298 -4.98 -5.47 15.56
CA ALA A 298 -4.17 -5.17 16.73
C ALA A 298 -3.04 -6.20 16.93
N ARG A 299 -1.82 -5.71 17.12
CA ARG A 299 -0.60 -6.49 17.38
C ARG A 299 0.23 -5.81 18.47
N ALA A 300 1.24 -6.52 18.97
CA ALA A 300 2.15 -6.00 20.00
C ALA A 300 2.82 -4.67 19.58
N ALA A 301 3.07 -4.47 18.28
CA ALA A 301 3.69 -3.25 17.75
C ALA A 301 2.70 -2.09 17.50
N GLY A 302 1.38 -2.32 17.60
CA GLY A 302 0.38 -1.29 17.36
C GLY A 302 -0.95 -1.81 16.82
N MET A 303 -1.87 -0.87 16.61
CA MET A 303 -3.19 -1.10 16.02
C MET A 303 -3.30 -0.35 14.70
N MET A 304 -3.79 -1.03 13.66
CA MET A 304 -4.03 -0.44 12.35
C MET A 304 -5.48 -0.66 11.92
N ARG A 305 -6.16 0.43 11.56
CA ARG A 305 -7.49 0.38 10.93
C ARG A 305 -7.33 0.51 9.42
N MET A 306 -7.86 -0.45 8.68
CA MET A 306 -7.81 -0.47 7.22
C MET A 306 -9.22 -0.52 6.65
N PRO A 307 -9.48 0.15 5.51
CA PRO A 307 -10.75 0.02 4.84
C PRO A 307 -10.90 -1.38 4.22
N ALA A 308 -12.15 -1.84 4.10
CA ALA A 308 -12.51 -3.17 3.62
C ALA A 308 -13.95 -3.19 3.07
N ARG A 309 -14.37 -2.15 2.34
CA ARG A 309 -15.64 -2.17 1.59
C ARG A 309 -15.43 -2.92 0.29
N PHE A 310 -15.98 -4.11 0.13
CA PHE A 310 -15.84 -4.92 -1.09
C PHE A 310 -17.16 -5.59 -1.44
N LEU A 311 -17.33 -5.95 -2.70
CA LEU A 311 -18.40 -6.85 -3.13
C LEU A 311 -17.93 -8.28 -2.90
N LEU A 312 -18.57 -8.98 -1.96
CA LEU A 312 -18.30 -10.39 -1.70
C LEU A 312 -19.00 -11.29 -2.75
N ALA A 313 -18.20 -12.10 -3.42
CA ALA A 313 -18.65 -13.17 -4.29
C ALA A 313 -18.25 -14.52 -3.67
N VAL A 314 -19.19 -15.44 -3.52
CA VAL A 314 -18.96 -16.74 -2.86
C VAL A 314 -19.34 -17.88 -3.78
N GLY A 315 -18.46 -18.85 -3.96
CA GLY A 315 -18.72 -20.09 -4.69
C GLY A 315 -19.01 -21.27 -3.77
N CYS A 316 -20.03 -22.07 -4.08
CA CYS A 316 -20.27 -23.36 -3.45
C CYS A 316 -20.69 -24.40 -4.50
N ALA A 317 -20.29 -25.65 -4.27
CA ALA A 317 -20.76 -26.82 -5.03
C ALA A 317 -22.23 -27.14 -4.71
#